data_AF-A0A519UWS1-F1
#
_entry.id   AF-A0A519UWS1-F1
#
_cell.length_a   1.000
_cell.length_b   1.000
_cell.length_c   1.000
_cell.angle_alpha   90.00
_cell.angle_beta   90.00
_cell.angle_gamma   90.00
#
_symmetry.space_group_name_H-M   'P 1'
#
loop_
_entity.id
_entity.type
_entity.pdbx_description
1 polymer ?
#
loop_
_entity_poly.entity_id
_entity_poly.type
_entity_poly.pdbx_seq_one_letter_code
_entity_poly.pdbx_strand_id
1 'polypeptide(L)'
;MITQHMGLALDLSKVKAIYIDDMKLIFEVDNILQKVFNELTEEEEIRSFQNAPIVKEFMYIDNLSESFKAWVAMWEEYKENSK
;
A
#
# COMPACT_ATOMS: atom_id res chain seq x y z
N MET A 1 0.95 -9.44 4.70
CA MET A 1 0.62 -10.58 3.81
C MET A 1 0.64 -10.06 2.39
N ILE A 2 1.44 -10.66 1.50
CA ILE A 2 1.51 -10.26 0.09
C ILE A 2 0.32 -10.90 -0.64
N THR A 3 -0.55 -10.07 -1.20
CA THR A 3 -1.71 -10.46 -2.00
C THR A 3 -1.50 -10.03 -3.44
N GLN A 4 -1.96 -10.83 -4.40
CA GLN A 4 -1.86 -10.52 -5.83
C GLN A 4 -3.24 -10.43 -6.47
N HIS A 5 -3.49 -9.37 -7.24
CA HIS A 5 -4.70 -9.21 -8.03
C HIS A 5 -4.43 -8.39 -9.29
N MET A 6 -4.93 -8.86 -10.45
CA MET A 6 -4.77 -8.22 -11.76
C MET A 6 -3.32 -7.81 -12.09
N GLY A 7 -2.35 -8.68 -11.79
CA GLY A 7 -0.93 -8.43 -12.07
C GLY A 7 -0.25 -7.40 -11.16
N LEU A 8 -0.91 -6.96 -10.08
CA LEU A 8 -0.31 -6.18 -9.01
C LEU A 8 -0.17 -7.06 -7.76
N ALA A 9 0.99 -7.05 -7.11
CA ALA A 9 1.22 -7.70 -5.83
C ALA A 9 1.53 -6.64 -4.76
N LEU A 10 0.86 -6.74 -3.60
CA LEU A 10 0.90 -5.72 -2.57
C LEU A 10 0.86 -6.35 -1.17
N ASP A 11 1.66 -5.82 -0.23
CA ASP A 11 1.53 -6.19 1.18
C ASP A 11 0.41 -5.39 1.85
N LEU A 12 -0.73 -6.06 2.08
CA LEU A 12 -1.92 -5.45 2.68
C LEU A 12 -1.69 -4.93 4.10
N SER A 13 -0.68 -5.44 4.81
CA SER A 13 -0.32 -4.95 6.16
C SER A 13 0.26 -3.54 6.17
N LYS A 14 0.73 -3.08 5.00
CA LYS A 14 1.30 -1.75 4.82
C LYS A 14 0.34 -0.80 4.14
N VAL A 15 -0.84 -1.24 3.72
CA VAL A 15 -1.79 -0.36 3.03
C VAL A 15 -2.51 0.52 4.04
N LYS A 16 -2.40 1.83 3.86
CA LYS A 16 -3.06 2.87 4.63
C LYS A 16 -4.39 3.29 4.00
N ALA A 17 -4.42 3.45 2.68
CA ALA A 17 -5.62 3.80 1.93
C ALA A 17 -5.58 3.25 0.51
N ILE A 18 -6.77 2.99 -0.05
CA ILE A 18 -6.98 2.63 -1.45
C ILE A 18 -8.02 3.60 -2.00
N TYR A 19 -7.72 4.26 -3.11
CA TYR A 19 -8.67 5.17 -3.76
C TYR A 19 -8.46 5.21 -5.26
N ILE A 20 -9.45 5.78 -5.95
CA ILE A 20 -9.42 6.01 -7.38
C ILE A 20 -9.20 7.50 -7.60
N ASP A 21 -8.27 7.84 -8.50
CA ASP A 21 -8.12 9.17 -9.06
C ASP A 21 -8.05 9.05 -10.59
N ASP A 22 -9.02 9.65 -11.28
CA ASP A 22 -9.23 9.49 -12.72
C ASP A 22 -9.22 7.99 -13.14
N MET A 23 -8.34 7.60 -14.07
CA MET A 23 -8.19 6.22 -14.55
C MET A 23 -7.14 5.41 -13.74
N LYS A 24 -6.84 5.84 -12.52
CA LYS A 24 -5.77 5.26 -11.69
C LYS A 24 -6.30 4.69 -10.38
N LEU A 25 -5.87 3.48 -10.07
CA LEU A 25 -6.00 2.88 -8.75
C LEU A 25 -4.74 3.19 -7.94
N ILE A 26 -4.92 3.88 -6.81
CA ILE A 26 -3.84 4.37 -5.98
C ILE A 26 -3.87 3.67 -4.63
N PHE A 27 -2.71 3.15 -4.22
CA PHE A 27 -2.48 2.56 -2.91
C PHE A 27 -1.50 3.44 -2.14
N GLU A 28 -2.00 4.09 -1.10
CA GLU A 28 -1.15 4.72 -0.09
C GLU A 28 -0.70 3.66 0.90
N VAL A 29 0.62 3.58 1.09
CA VAL A 29 1.24 2.66 2.03
C VAL A 29 1.82 3.43 3.20
N ASP A 30 1.79 2.82 4.38
CA ASP A 30 2.40 3.35 5.58
C ASP A 30 3.89 3.60 5.36
N ASN A 31 4.37 4.71 5.92
CA ASN A 31 5.80 5.03 5.89
C ASN A 31 6.60 3.92 6.56
N ILE A 32 7.77 3.62 6.01
CA ILE A 32 8.71 2.74 6.67
C ILE A 32 9.41 3.56 7.75
N LEU A 33 9.17 3.19 9.00
CA LEU A 33 10.01 3.61 10.11
C LEU A 33 11.18 2.62 10.20
N GLN A 34 12.38 3.10 9.91
CA GLN A 34 13.60 2.29 10.03
C GLN A 34 14.48 2.85 11.13
N LYS A 35 14.98 1.95 11.98
CA LYS A 35 16.09 2.28 12.89
C LYS A 35 17.37 2.32 12.07
N VAL A 36 18.01 3.48 12.03
CA VAL A 36 19.28 3.70 11.34
C VAL A 36 20.29 4.13 12.38
N PHE A 37 21.46 3.50 12.37
CA PHE A 37 22.57 3.90 13.23
C PHE A 37 23.19 5.17 12.65
N ASN A 38 23.30 6.24 13.45
CA ASN A 38 23.97 7.46 13.04
C ASN A 38 25.42 7.45 13.53
N GLU A 39 26.36 7.36 12.58
CA GLU A 39 27.80 7.33 12.87
C GLU A 39 28.34 8.64 13.48
N LEU A 40 27.62 9.77 13.36
CA LEU A 40 28.03 11.06 13.92
C LEU A 40 27.65 11.21 15.39
N THR A 41 26.52 10.61 15.80
CA THR A 41 26.00 10.70 17.17
C THR A 41 26.21 9.41 17.95
N GLU A 42 26.61 8.32 17.28
CA GLU A 42 26.76 6.97 17.83
C GLU A 42 25.45 6.39 18.42
N GLU A 43 24.29 6.88 17.97
CA GLU A 43 22.97 6.48 18.47
C GLU A 43 22.07 5.87 17.38
N GLU A 44 21.11 5.03 17.79
CA GLU A 44 20.02 4.58 16.90
C GLU A 44 18.97 5.68 16.74
N GLU A 45 18.72 6.09 15.50
CA GLU A 45 17.67 7.04 15.15
C GLU A 45 16.52 6.34 14.44
N ILE A 46 15.27 6.74 14.73
CA ILE A 46 14.13 6.35 13.89
C ILE A 46 14.02 7.34 12.75
N ARG A 47 14.21 6.87 11.52
CA ARG A 47 13.97 7.66 10.30
C ARG A 47 12.69 7.19 9.63
N SER A 48 11.83 8.15 9.27
CA SER A 48 10.64 7.91 8.47
C SER A 48 10.98 8.10 7.01
N PHE A 49 10.87 7.04 6.23
CA PHE A 49 10.93 7.09 4.78
C PHE A 49 9.51 7.09 4.23
N GLN A 50 9.15 8.15 3.51
CA GLN A 50 7.88 8.18 2.81
C GLN A 50 7.89 7.12 1.72
N ASN A 51 6.93 6.21 1.77
CA ASN A 51 6.71 5.34 0.64
C ASN A 51 5.98 6.13 -0.45
N ALA A 52 6.46 6.03 -1.68
CA ALA A 52 5.71 6.53 -2.82
C ALA A 52 4.40 5.72 -2.95
N PRO A 53 3.28 6.37 -3.32
CA PRO A 53 2.05 5.65 -3.61
C PRO A 53 2.28 4.68 -4.77
N ILE A 54 1.69 3.49 -4.67
CA ILE A 54 1.69 2.53 -5.78
C ILE A 54 0.49 2.84 -6.65
N VAL A 55 0.74 3.06 -7.94
CA VAL A 55 -0.27 3.49 -8.90
C VAL A 55 -0.41 2.45 -10.00
N LYS A 56 -1.65 2.05 -10.29
CA LYS A 56 -1.97 1.19 -11.44
C LYS A 56 -2.97 1.91 -12.33
N GLU A 57 -2.60 2.09 -13.60
CA GLU A 57 -3.45 2.72 -14.60
C GLU A 57 -4.34 1.69 -15.30
N PHE A 58 -5.56 2.11 -15.62
CA PHE A 58 -6.55 1.30 -16.31
C PHE A 58 -6.99 1.99 -17.60
N MET A 59 -7.27 1.20 -18.64
CA MET A 59 -7.82 1.73 -19.90
C MET A 59 -9.35 1.77 -19.91
N TYR A 60 -10.00 0.98 -19.06
CA TYR A 60 -11.46 0.84 -19.01
C TYR A 60 -11.96 1.02 -17.59
N ILE A 61 -13.00 1.84 -17.42
CA ILE A 61 -13.53 2.20 -16.10
C ILE A 61 -14.17 1.01 -15.37
N ASP A 62 -14.75 0.06 -16.10
CA ASP A 62 -15.32 -1.15 -15.51
C ASP A 62 -14.23 -2.00 -14.84
N ASN A 63 -13.09 -2.20 -15.52
CA ASN A 63 -11.94 -2.93 -14.97
C ASN A 63 -11.38 -2.23 -13.72
N LEU A 64 -11.36 -0.89 -13.72
CA LEU A 64 -10.93 -0.09 -12.58
C LEU A 64 -11.89 -0.28 -11.39
N SER A 65 -13.20 -0.21 -11.63
CA SER A 65 -14.22 -0.38 -10.58
C SER A 65 -14.19 -1.79 -9.98
N GLU A 66 -14.09 -2.82 -10.82
CA GLU A 66 -13.97 -4.21 -10.36
C GLU A 66 -12.69 -4.43 -9.56
N SER A 67 -11.55 -3.92 -10.05
CA SER A 67 -10.28 -4.08 -9.36
C SER A 67 -10.26 -3.35 -8.01
N PHE A 68 -10.83 -2.14 -7.96
CA PHE A 68 -10.97 -1.39 -6.70
C PHE A 68 -11.79 -2.17 -5.67
N LYS A 69 -12.97 -2.68 -6.05
CA LYS A 69 -13.82 -3.49 -5.16
C LYS A 69 -13.10 -4.73 -4.65
N ALA A 70 -12.39 -5.44 -5.52
CA ALA A 70 -11.64 -6.63 -5.14
C ALA A 70 -10.54 -6.32 -4.12
N TRP A 71 -9.77 -5.26 -4.35
CA TRP A 71 -8.70 -4.85 -3.43
C TRP A 71 -9.24 -4.36 -2.08
N VAL A 72 -10.34 -3.61 -2.06
CA VAL A 72 -10.99 -3.18 -0.81
C VAL A 72 -11.47 -4.39 -0.02
N ALA A 73 -12.16 -5.34 -0.65
CA ALA A 73 -12.64 -6.55 0.01
C ALA A 73 -11.50 -7.36 0.64
N MET A 74 -10.39 -7.57 -0.09
CA MET A 74 -9.21 -8.25 0.43
C MET A 74 -8.58 -7.51 1.62
N TRP A 75 -8.58 -6.18 1.60
CA TRP A 75 -8.02 -5.37 2.69
C TRP A 75 -8.89 -5.39 3.94
N GLU A 76 -10.21 -5.37 3.80
CA GLU A 76 -11.17 -5.54 4.91
C GLU A 76 -11.03 -6.92 5.56
N GLU A 77 -11.03 -7.99 4.74
CA GLU A 77 -10.84 -9.37 5.21
C GLU A 77 -9.51 -9.51 5.97
N TYR A 78 -8.43 -8.91 5.46
CA TYR A 78 -7.15 -8.90 6.16
C TYR A 78 -7.23 -8.21 7.53
N LYS A 79 -7.91 -7.05 7.62
CA LYS A 79 -8.07 -6.31 8.88
C LYS A 79 -8.93 -7.04 9.90
N GLU A 80 -9.92 -7.79 9.46
CA GLU A 80 -10.76 -8.61 10.35
C GLU A 80 -9.98 -9.80 10.92
N ASN A 81 -9.19 -10.47 10.09
CA ASN A 81 -8.40 -11.64 10.48
C ASN A 81 -7.09 -11.32 11.23
N SER A 82 -6.67 -10.04 11.25
CA SER A 82 -5.45 -9.59 11.93
C SER A 82 -5.69 -8.95 13.31
N LYS A 83 -6.94 -8.96 13.79
CA LYS A 83 -7.31 -8.56 15.16
C LYS A 83 -7.22 -9.74 16.13
#